data_AF-G9XNK3-F1
#
_entry.id   AF-G9XNK3-F1
#
_cell.length_a   1.000
_cell.length_b   1.000
_cell.length_c   1.000
_cell.angle_alpha   90.00
_cell.angle_beta   90.00
_cell.angle_gamma   90.00
#
_symmetry.space_group_name_H-M   'P 1'
#
loop_
_entity.id
_entity.type
_entity.pdbx_description
1 polymer ?
#
loop_
_entity_poly.entity_id
_entity_poly.type
_entity_poly.pdbx_seq_one_letter_code
_entity_poly.pdbx_strand_id
1 'polypeptide(L)'
;LKHATVVVNLVNSGTAVSSSTPGLTFSGSGTTTRTATNVDLVNKAYNVTIGSNSYILAAGLPDGSVGIAALDPLAVDVTFSGQSAAANVYGFNEQNPYMGNPYYTDGWTFVNYFIKDALSSTPGDRSDVAGTVTTSATIAGDATQISGSSYSFDLSQAVPSITASAGGDIRLYRLFVSDPTTVEVDYLFDFTELGEDIYNENFPYYEGNGPELRAKADQIQTAINEYTGGEPITVASGTTVMDILLDFTDWANGDNPLSIDYFPYPTSNSGTYLSSLNGLGEFDGGALSGWMYTDIPYTLDCSVPWVGAADYALTADGTITWFYTTDYFNHF
;
A
#
# COMPACT_ATOMS: atom_id res chain seq x y z
N LEU A 1 19.15 6.28 4.25
CA LEU A 1 18.46 7.30 5.10
C LEU A 1 18.92 7.31 6.56
N LYS A 2 19.40 6.19 7.15
CA LYS A 2 19.81 6.12 8.58
C LYS A 2 21.07 6.93 8.98
N HIS A 3 21.91 7.30 8.01
CA HIS A 3 23.17 8.02 8.23
C HIS A 3 23.35 9.16 7.22
N ALA A 4 22.31 9.96 7.02
CA ALA A 4 22.33 11.05 6.06
C ALA A 4 23.22 12.21 6.54
N THR A 5 23.75 12.96 5.57
CA THR A 5 24.33 14.29 5.83
C THR A 5 23.37 15.34 5.30
N VAL A 6 22.94 16.25 6.17
CA VAL A 6 22.07 17.37 5.83
C VAL A 6 22.91 18.63 5.74
N VAL A 7 22.82 19.34 4.61
CA VAL A 7 23.55 20.58 4.36
C VAL A 7 22.57 21.71 4.06
N VAL A 8 22.63 22.78 4.84
CA VAL A 8 21.91 24.04 4.57
C VAL A 8 22.92 25.07 4.07
N ASN A 9 22.70 25.56 2.85
CA ASN A 9 23.51 26.62 2.25
C ASN A 9 22.82 27.96 2.45
N LEU A 10 23.55 28.92 3.01
CA LEU A 10 23.07 30.24 3.42
C LEU A 10 23.74 31.32 2.57
N VAL A 11 22.99 32.38 2.27
CA VAL A 11 23.56 33.60 1.63
C VAL A 11 24.36 34.43 2.64
N ASN A 12 23.92 34.49 3.90
CA ASN A 12 24.55 35.27 4.97
C ASN A 12 25.00 34.35 6.11
N SER A 13 26.26 34.45 6.52
CA SER A 13 26.83 33.60 7.56
C SER A 13 26.30 33.87 8.97
N GLY A 14 25.72 35.06 9.19
CA GLY A 14 25.04 35.44 10.43
C GLY A 14 23.64 34.86 10.60
N THR A 15 23.07 34.23 9.56
CA THR A 15 21.76 33.55 9.69
C THR A 15 21.89 32.35 10.62
N ALA A 16 21.09 32.36 11.68
CA ALA A 16 21.01 31.25 12.64
C ALA A 16 20.33 30.03 11.99
N VAL A 17 20.83 28.84 12.30
CA VAL A 17 20.21 27.57 11.93
C VAL A 17 20.23 26.67 13.15
N SER A 18 19.08 26.14 13.53
CA SER A 18 18.92 25.25 14.68
C SER A 18 17.85 24.21 14.41
N SER A 19 17.81 23.18 15.26
CA SER A 19 16.69 22.26 15.35
C SER A 19 16.29 22.13 16.81
N SER A 20 14.99 22.03 17.07
CA SER A 20 14.45 21.68 18.39
C SER A 20 14.24 20.17 18.55
N THR A 21 14.34 19.40 17.46
CA THR A 21 14.14 17.95 17.45
C THR A 21 15.47 17.24 17.78
N PRO A 22 15.51 16.36 18.81
CA PRO A 22 16.70 15.57 19.12
C PRO A 22 17.19 14.73 17.94
N GLY A 23 18.51 14.58 17.81
CA GLY A 23 19.12 13.79 16.73
C GLY A 23 19.44 14.58 15.45
N LEU A 24 19.11 15.87 15.40
CA LEU A 24 19.57 16.78 14.35
C LEU A 24 20.34 17.94 14.97
N THR A 25 21.66 17.96 14.79
CA THR A 25 22.53 19.02 15.32
C THR A 25 23.39 19.61 14.21
N PHE A 26 23.24 20.91 13.99
CA PHE A 26 24.00 21.62 12.96
C PHE A 26 25.33 22.15 13.52
N SER A 27 26.39 21.95 12.74
CA SER A 27 27.72 22.50 12.94
C SER A 27 28.02 23.59 11.90
N GLY A 28 29.15 24.30 12.08
CA GLY A 28 29.61 25.32 11.13
C GLY A 28 29.07 26.74 11.38
N SER A 29 28.70 27.07 12.63
CA SER A 29 28.25 28.43 13.01
C SER A 29 29.20 29.53 12.51
N GLY A 30 28.64 30.65 12.05
CA GLY A 30 29.41 31.79 11.52
C GLY A 30 29.94 31.61 10.09
N THR A 31 29.59 30.51 9.39
CA THR A 31 29.92 30.29 7.97
C THR A 31 28.67 30.38 7.09
N THR A 32 28.78 30.25 5.77
CA THR A 32 27.61 30.16 4.85
C THR A 32 27.08 28.73 4.68
N THR A 33 27.63 27.75 5.38
CA THR A 33 27.20 26.35 5.30
C THR A 33 26.91 25.81 6.70
N ARG A 34 25.82 25.07 6.86
CA ARG A 34 25.49 24.37 8.09
C ARG A 34 25.35 22.89 7.80
N THR A 35 25.99 22.06 8.60
CA THR A 35 26.04 20.61 8.33
C THR A 35 25.63 19.84 9.57
N ALA A 36 24.68 18.92 9.39
CA ALA A 36 24.39 17.86 10.34
C ALA A 36 24.79 16.52 9.69
N THR A 37 25.48 15.66 10.44
CA THR A 37 25.93 14.34 9.97
C THR A 37 25.29 13.25 10.80
N ASN A 38 25.24 12.02 10.26
CA ASN A 38 24.60 10.88 10.90
C ASN A 38 23.14 11.15 11.30
N VAL A 39 22.40 11.88 10.46
CA VAL A 39 20.98 12.13 10.65
C VAL A 39 20.19 10.90 10.19
N ASP A 40 19.29 10.41 11.03
CA ASP A 40 18.39 9.32 10.68
C ASP A 40 17.09 9.88 10.11
N LEU A 41 16.91 9.78 8.80
CA LEU A 41 15.71 10.27 8.12
C LEU A 41 14.68 9.16 7.83
N VAL A 42 14.90 7.92 8.28
CA VAL A 42 13.93 6.84 8.07
C VAL A 42 12.72 7.08 8.96
N ASN A 43 11.56 7.26 8.33
CA ASN A 43 10.29 7.55 9.01
C ASN A 43 10.34 8.69 10.02
N LYS A 44 11.24 9.67 9.82
CA LYS A 44 11.49 10.75 10.77
C LYS A 44 11.35 12.12 10.14
N ALA A 45 10.76 13.03 10.91
CA ALA A 45 10.63 14.44 10.60
C ALA A 45 11.34 15.28 11.66
N TYR A 46 11.98 16.36 11.23
CA TYR A 46 12.73 17.26 12.10
C TYR A 46 12.24 18.70 11.93
N ASN A 47 12.01 19.38 13.04
CA ASN A 47 11.76 20.82 13.04
C ASN A 47 13.09 21.54 12.84
N VAL A 48 13.23 22.31 11.76
CA VAL A 48 14.42 23.10 11.45
C VAL A 48 14.06 24.57 11.42
N THR A 49 14.75 25.39 12.20
CA THR A 49 14.60 26.85 12.17
C THR A 49 15.77 27.45 11.39
N ILE A 50 15.47 28.27 10.39
CA ILE A 50 16.46 29.03 9.59
C ILE A 50 16.08 30.51 9.70
N GLY A 51 16.93 31.30 10.38
CA GLY A 51 16.61 32.67 10.75
C GLY A 51 15.40 32.71 11.69
N SER A 52 14.29 33.29 11.21
CA SER A 52 13.01 33.36 11.92
C SER A 52 11.96 32.36 11.43
N ASN A 53 12.27 31.58 10.39
CA ASN A 53 11.31 30.68 9.75
C ASN A 53 11.50 29.25 10.24
N SER A 54 10.39 28.53 10.42
CA SER A 54 10.38 27.11 10.79
C SER A 54 9.99 26.25 9.59
N TYR A 55 10.67 25.12 9.45
CA TYR A 55 10.51 24.15 8.38
C TYR A 55 10.41 22.74 8.97
N ILE A 56 9.74 21.86 8.24
CA ILE A 56 9.83 20.42 8.47
C ILE A 56 10.84 19.84 7.46
N LEU A 57 11.82 19.11 7.98
CA LEU A 57 12.72 18.29 7.19
C LEU A 57 12.32 16.81 7.35
N ALA A 58 11.92 16.18 6.26
CA ALA A 58 11.71 14.74 6.17
C ALA A 58 12.35 14.22 4.88
N ALA A 59 12.68 12.93 4.84
CA ALA A 59 13.05 12.28 3.59
C ALA A 59 11.82 11.64 2.94
N GLY A 60 11.79 11.68 1.62
CA GLY A 60 10.89 10.89 0.81
C GLY A 60 11.64 9.90 -0.06
N LEU A 61 10.95 8.84 -0.46
CA LEU A 61 11.37 7.97 -1.55
C LEU A 61 10.57 8.37 -2.80
N PRO A 62 11.20 8.45 -3.98
CA PRO A 62 10.50 8.72 -5.22
C PRO A 62 9.59 7.54 -5.58
N ASP A 63 8.46 7.84 -6.19
CA ASP A 63 7.55 6.82 -6.70
C ASP A 63 8.24 5.93 -7.74
N GLY A 64 7.90 4.64 -7.73
CA GLY A 64 8.32 3.67 -8.73
C GLY A 64 9.17 2.50 -8.23
N SER A 65 9.74 1.78 -9.20
CA SER A 65 10.49 0.54 -8.95
C SER A 65 11.76 0.76 -8.13
N VAL A 66 11.96 -0.12 -7.16
CA VAL A 66 13.13 -0.17 -6.28
C VAL A 66 13.86 -1.48 -6.52
N GLY A 67 15.12 -1.40 -6.95
CA GLY A 67 15.96 -2.57 -7.14
C GLY A 67 16.36 -3.21 -5.80
N ILE A 68 16.35 -4.54 -5.76
CA ILE A 68 16.85 -5.33 -4.63
C ILE A 68 18.35 -5.51 -4.80
N ALA A 69 19.14 -5.13 -3.79
CA ALA A 69 20.59 -5.22 -3.86
C ALA A 69 21.05 -6.68 -3.76
N ALA A 70 22.11 -7.05 -4.50
CA ALA A 70 22.62 -8.43 -4.52
C ALA A 70 23.15 -8.94 -3.16
N LEU A 71 23.47 -8.03 -2.23
CA LEU A 71 23.92 -8.36 -0.87
C LEU A 71 22.84 -8.07 0.19
N ASP A 72 21.60 -7.83 -0.24
CA ASP A 72 20.49 -7.66 0.68
C ASP A 72 20.19 -8.99 1.40
N PRO A 73 20.34 -9.05 2.73
CA PRO A 73 20.17 -10.30 3.48
C PRO A 73 18.74 -10.83 3.46
N LEU A 74 17.76 -10.00 3.08
CA LEU A 74 16.34 -10.34 2.96
C LEU A 74 15.93 -10.62 1.51
N ALA A 75 16.86 -10.58 0.54
CA ALA A 75 16.56 -10.90 -0.85
C ALA A 75 16.12 -12.36 -1.02
N VAL A 76 15.19 -12.58 -1.94
CA VAL A 76 14.69 -13.90 -2.33
C VAL A 76 14.70 -13.99 -3.85
N ASP A 77 15.11 -15.13 -4.38
CA ASP A 77 14.88 -15.51 -5.77
C ASP A 77 14.00 -16.76 -5.79
N VAL A 78 12.85 -16.69 -6.46
CA VAL A 78 11.86 -17.77 -6.52
C VAL A 78 11.79 -18.36 -7.92
N THR A 79 11.68 -19.67 -8.03
CA THR A 79 11.40 -20.37 -9.30
C THR A 79 10.36 -21.44 -9.04
N PHE A 80 9.19 -21.31 -9.67
CA PHE A 80 8.14 -22.33 -9.56
C PHE A 80 8.46 -23.55 -10.42
N SER A 81 8.02 -24.73 -9.97
CA SER A 81 8.32 -26.00 -10.65
C SER A 81 7.72 -26.02 -12.05
N GLY A 82 8.51 -26.47 -13.02
CA GLY A 82 8.10 -26.49 -14.43
C GLY A 82 8.40 -25.19 -15.19
N GLN A 83 8.79 -24.12 -14.50
CA GLN A 83 9.23 -22.89 -15.13
C GLN A 83 10.67 -22.97 -15.65
N SER A 84 10.92 -22.27 -16.75
CA SER A 84 12.25 -22.15 -17.35
C SER A 84 13.05 -20.95 -16.85
N ALA A 85 12.39 -20.01 -16.16
CA ALA A 85 12.97 -18.80 -15.61
C ALA A 85 12.49 -18.56 -14.18
N ALA A 86 13.25 -17.76 -13.42
CA ALA A 86 12.83 -17.30 -12.11
C ALA A 86 11.68 -16.29 -12.23
N ALA A 87 10.85 -16.23 -11.18
CA ALA A 87 9.80 -15.23 -11.03
C ALA A 87 10.40 -13.82 -10.99
N ASN A 88 9.60 -12.82 -11.36
CA ASN A 88 9.97 -11.43 -11.24
C ASN A 88 9.85 -10.98 -9.77
N VAL A 89 10.98 -10.76 -9.11
CA VAL A 89 11.03 -10.24 -7.73
C VAL A 89 11.43 -8.77 -7.77
N TYR A 90 10.59 -7.90 -7.22
CA TYR A 90 10.79 -6.45 -7.29
C TYR A 90 10.34 -5.73 -6.02
N GLY A 91 10.94 -4.57 -5.78
CA GLY A 91 10.44 -3.58 -4.83
C GLY A 91 9.69 -2.48 -5.58
N PHE A 92 8.69 -1.91 -4.95
CA PHE A 92 7.99 -0.72 -5.43
C PHE A 92 7.77 0.23 -4.25
N ASN A 93 8.04 1.51 -4.46
CA ASN A 93 7.73 2.55 -3.50
C ASN A 93 6.62 3.41 -4.09
N GLU A 94 5.51 3.52 -3.37
CA GLU A 94 4.55 4.59 -3.61
C GLU A 94 4.94 5.78 -2.73
N GLN A 95 5.14 6.94 -3.35
CA GLN A 95 5.53 8.12 -2.59
C GLN A 95 4.35 8.58 -1.71
N ASN A 96 4.55 8.54 -0.39
CA ASN A 96 3.56 9.04 0.56
C ASN A 96 3.32 10.56 0.33
N PRO A 97 2.10 11.01 0.02
CA PRO A 97 1.83 12.42 -0.26
C PRO A 97 1.92 13.32 0.98
N TYR A 98 1.96 12.75 2.18
CA TYR A 98 1.93 13.44 3.47
C TYR A 98 3.27 13.45 4.22
N MET A 99 4.39 13.11 3.55
CA MET A 99 5.74 13.08 4.16
C MET A 99 6.05 14.33 5.01
N GLY A 100 6.34 14.11 6.30
CA GLY A 100 6.68 15.17 7.25
C GLY A 100 5.50 15.87 7.91
N ASN A 101 4.25 15.49 7.60
CA ASN A 101 3.08 16.05 8.25
C ASN A 101 2.98 15.62 9.74
N PRO A 102 3.13 16.54 10.72
CA PRO A 102 3.25 16.22 12.15
C PRO A 102 2.04 15.53 12.79
N TYR A 103 0.91 15.41 12.09
CA TYR A 103 -0.27 14.68 12.56
C TYR A 103 -0.21 13.16 12.27
N TYR A 104 0.73 12.72 11.42
CA TYR A 104 0.93 11.31 11.07
C TYR A 104 2.30 10.91 11.63
N THR A 105 2.33 10.00 12.59
CA THR A 105 3.54 9.82 13.40
C THR A 105 4.57 8.88 12.79
N ASP A 106 4.24 8.02 11.82
CA ASP A 106 5.17 7.05 11.22
C ASP A 106 4.69 6.56 9.83
N GLY A 107 5.60 5.95 9.03
CA GLY A 107 5.21 5.13 7.86
C GLY A 107 5.37 5.73 6.45
N TRP A 108 6.10 6.84 6.28
CA TRP A 108 6.24 7.57 5.01
C TRP A 108 7.43 7.17 4.11
N THR A 109 8.40 6.41 4.62
CA THR A 109 9.53 5.88 3.84
C THR A 109 9.56 4.37 3.94
N PHE A 110 8.78 3.70 3.10
CA PHE A 110 8.69 2.24 3.03
C PHE A 110 8.88 1.78 1.59
N VAL A 111 9.14 0.49 1.41
CA VAL A 111 9.18 -0.15 0.08
C VAL A 111 8.39 -1.42 0.24
N ASN A 112 7.42 -1.62 -0.65
CA ASN A 112 6.70 -2.87 -0.74
C ASN A 112 7.44 -3.83 -1.66
N TYR A 113 7.36 -5.13 -1.38
CA TYR A 113 8.09 -6.14 -2.15
C TYR A 113 7.14 -7.22 -2.66
N PHE A 114 7.46 -7.70 -3.87
CA PHE A 114 6.55 -8.48 -4.68
C PHE A 114 7.27 -9.59 -5.42
N ILE A 115 6.52 -10.65 -5.71
CA ILE A 115 6.94 -11.78 -6.53
C ILE A 115 5.82 -12.01 -7.55
N LYS A 116 6.10 -11.83 -8.83
CA LYS A 116 5.13 -12.02 -9.92
C LYS A 116 5.61 -13.12 -10.87
N ASP A 117 4.72 -14.04 -11.23
CA ASP A 117 4.99 -15.07 -12.23
C ASP A 117 3.69 -15.53 -12.92
N ALA A 118 3.84 -16.14 -14.10
CA ALA A 118 2.74 -16.74 -14.85
C ALA A 118 3.05 -18.22 -15.13
N LEU A 119 2.38 -19.13 -14.43
CA LEU A 119 2.56 -20.56 -14.53
C LEU A 119 2.18 -21.06 -15.93
N SER A 120 3.05 -21.87 -16.54
CA SER A 120 2.81 -22.42 -17.87
C SER A 120 1.68 -23.47 -17.93
N SER A 121 1.21 -23.93 -16.77
CA SER A 121 0.16 -24.96 -16.65
C SER A 121 -0.56 -24.83 -15.31
N THR A 122 -1.82 -25.24 -15.28
CA THR A 122 -2.63 -25.29 -14.06
C THR A 122 -2.03 -26.28 -13.04
N PRO A 123 -1.73 -25.84 -11.81
CA PRO A 123 -1.35 -26.73 -10.72
C PRO A 123 -2.44 -27.75 -10.40
N GLY A 124 -2.05 -28.94 -9.91
CA GLY A 124 -3.01 -29.93 -9.43
C GLY A 124 -3.74 -29.48 -8.14
N ASP A 125 -3.04 -28.69 -7.32
CA ASP A 125 -3.54 -28.08 -6.10
C ASP A 125 -2.86 -26.71 -5.92
N ARG A 126 -3.63 -25.63 -5.85
CA ARG A 126 -3.08 -24.28 -5.65
C ARG A 126 -2.61 -24.04 -4.22
N SER A 127 -3.02 -24.85 -3.25
CA SER A 127 -2.52 -24.77 -1.88
C SER A 127 -1.18 -25.50 -1.68
N ASP A 128 -0.69 -26.21 -2.70
CA ASP A 128 0.57 -26.96 -2.67
C ASP A 128 1.34 -26.84 -4.00
N VAL A 129 1.73 -25.60 -4.35
CA VAL A 129 2.51 -25.34 -5.56
C VAL A 129 3.99 -25.47 -5.25
N ALA A 130 4.66 -26.45 -5.88
CA ALA A 130 6.08 -26.69 -5.65
C ALA A 130 6.96 -25.62 -6.29
N GLY A 131 8.01 -25.17 -5.60
CA GLY A 131 9.03 -24.29 -6.16
C GLY A 131 10.34 -24.34 -5.39
N THR A 132 11.29 -23.49 -5.79
CA THR A 132 12.55 -23.29 -5.07
C THR A 132 12.75 -21.84 -4.69
N VAL A 133 13.29 -21.60 -3.49
CA VAL A 133 13.71 -20.28 -3.01
C VAL A 133 15.22 -20.29 -2.78
N THR A 134 15.93 -19.38 -3.43
CA THR A 134 17.33 -19.08 -3.12
C THR A 134 17.38 -17.83 -2.27
N THR A 135 17.88 -17.94 -1.04
CA THR A 135 17.96 -16.83 -0.09
C THR A 135 18.96 -17.14 1.03
N SER A 136 19.41 -16.11 1.75
CA SER A 136 20.06 -16.25 3.06
C SER A 136 19.12 -16.06 4.25
N ALA A 137 17.87 -15.64 3.99
CA ALA A 137 16.86 -15.38 5.00
C ALA A 137 16.10 -16.66 5.38
N THR A 138 15.43 -16.63 6.52
CA THR A 138 14.40 -17.62 6.86
C THR A 138 13.08 -17.20 6.23
N ILE A 139 12.41 -18.15 5.57
CA ILE A 139 11.10 -17.94 4.93
C ILE A 139 9.96 -18.48 5.81
N ALA A 140 8.87 -17.74 5.90
CA ALA A 140 7.60 -18.14 6.53
C ALA A 140 6.40 -17.53 5.77
N GLY A 141 5.18 -17.71 6.28
CA GLY A 141 3.93 -17.30 5.61
C GLY A 141 3.37 -18.43 4.75
N ASP A 142 2.86 -18.09 3.57
CA ASP A 142 2.24 -19.02 2.61
C ASP A 142 3.27 -19.86 1.84
N ALA A 143 4.40 -20.18 2.48
CA ALA A 143 5.41 -21.09 1.95
C ALA A 143 6.01 -21.93 3.07
N THR A 144 6.06 -23.25 2.84
CA THR A 144 6.64 -24.23 3.76
C THR A 144 7.87 -24.87 3.13
N GLN A 145 9.00 -24.85 3.85
CA GLN A 145 10.23 -25.51 3.40
C GLN A 145 10.06 -27.03 3.45
N ILE A 146 10.34 -27.69 2.33
CA ILE A 146 10.31 -29.15 2.21
C ILE A 146 11.71 -29.71 2.49
N SER A 147 12.71 -29.23 1.75
CA SER A 147 14.11 -29.66 1.90
C SER A 147 15.06 -28.73 1.15
N GLY A 148 16.16 -28.31 1.77
CA GLY A 148 17.14 -27.43 1.11
C GLY A 148 16.47 -26.15 0.60
N SER A 149 16.60 -25.85 -0.70
CA SER A 149 15.93 -24.72 -1.34
C SER A 149 14.52 -25.03 -1.83
N SER A 150 13.97 -26.23 -1.63
CA SER A 150 12.63 -26.61 -2.11
C SER A 150 11.54 -26.23 -1.12
N TYR A 151 10.47 -25.63 -1.64
CA TYR A 151 9.31 -25.14 -0.90
C TYR A 151 8.00 -25.60 -1.55
N SER A 152 6.96 -25.71 -0.73
CA SER A 152 5.56 -25.74 -1.14
C SER A 152 4.95 -24.37 -0.86
N PHE A 153 4.25 -23.79 -1.84
CA PHE A 153 3.59 -22.49 -1.73
C PHE A 153 2.07 -22.67 -1.73
N ASP A 154 1.40 -22.02 -0.78
CA ASP A 154 -0.06 -21.86 -0.80
C ASP A 154 -0.40 -20.60 -1.61
N LEU A 155 -0.94 -20.81 -2.81
CA LEU A 155 -1.39 -19.77 -3.73
C LEU A 155 -2.92 -19.73 -3.86
N SER A 156 -3.64 -20.30 -2.88
CA SER A 156 -5.11 -20.39 -2.88
C SER A 156 -5.80 -19.14 -2.36
N GLN A 157 -5.07 -18.29 -1.60
CA GLN A 157 -5.53 -16.99 -1.13
C GLN A 157 -5.64 -15.99 -2.31
N ALA A 158 -6.41 -14.91 -2.15
CA ALA A 158 -6.54 -13.90 -3.19
C ALA A 158 -5.21 -13.13 -3.41
N VAL A 159 -4.48 -12.83 -2.33
CA VAL A 159 -3.11 -12.31 -2.40
C VAL A 159 -2.20 -13.08 -1.43
N PRO A 160 -1.62 -14.22 -1.87
CA PRO A 160 -0.69 -15.00 -1.05
C PRO A 160 0.58 -14.20 -0.73
N SER A 161 1.24 -14.53 0.37
CA SER A 161 2.40 -13.77 0.84
C SER A 161 3.40 -14.60 1.64
N ILE A 162 4.69 -14.23 1.55
CA ILE A 162 5.77 -14.83 2.34
C ILE A 162 6.52 -13.75 3.11
N THR A 163 7.13 -14.11 4.23
CA THR A 163 8.07 -13.25 4.94
C THR A 163 9.49 -13.78 4.84
N ALA A 164 10.45 -12.90 4.58
CA ALA A 164 11.88 -13.17 4.69
C ALA A 164 12.41 -12.50 5.96
N SER A 165 13.11 -13.26 6.81
CA SER A 165 13.67 -12.77 8.07
C SER A 165 15.17 -13.01 8.18
N ALA A 166 15.95 -11.97 8.50
CA ALA A 166 17.39 -12.07 8.70
C ALA A 166 17.90 -10.97 9.64
N GLY A 167 18.76 -11.31 10.59
CA GLY A 167 19.41 -10.31 11.47
C GLY A 167 18.45 -9.52 12.38
N GLY A 168 17.22 -9.98 12.57
CA GLY A 168 16.16 -9.26 13.30
C GLY A 168 15.28 -8.37 12.43
N ASP A 169 15.63 -8.19 11.16
CA ASP A 169 14.78 -7.52 10.17
C ASP A 169 13.85 -8.53 9.50
N ILE A 170 12.65 -8.07 9.13
CA ILE A 170 11.61 -8.86 8.46
C ILE A 170 11.13 -8.07 7.23
N ARG A 171 10.90 -8.77 6.13
CA ARG A 171 10.30 -8.23 4.89
C ARG A 171 9.16 -9.12 4.43
N LEU A 172 8.01 -8.51 4.16
CA LEU A 172 6.87 -9.15 3.50
C LEU A 172 7.04 -9.08 1.98
N TYR A 173 6.82 -10.20 1.30
CA TYR A 173 6.70 -10.33 -0.15
C TYR A 173 5.28 -10.79 -0.47
N ARG A 174 4.54 -10.04 -1.28
CA ARG A 174 3.25 -10.49 -1.83
C ARG A 174 3.44 -11.19 -3.17
N LEU A 175 2.63 -12.21 -3.43
CA LEU A 175 2.75 -13.10 -4.57
C LEU A 175 1.59 -12.87 -5.54
N PHE A 176 1.90 -12.57 -6.80
CA PHE A 176 0.96 -12.47 -7.92
C PHE A 176 1.30 -13.56 -8.94
N VAL A 177 0.74 -14.76 -8.73
CA VAL A 177 1.11 -15.96 -9.47
C VAL A 177 -0.10 -16.56 -10.18
N SER A 178 -0.20 -16.28 -11.47
CA SER A 178 -1.31 -16.69 -12.32
C SER A 178 -1.11 -18.05 -12.97
N ASP A 179 -2.20 -18.69 -13.37
CA ASP A 179 -2.24 -19.90 -14.19
C ASP A 179 -3.48 -19.89 -15.11
N PRO A 180 -3.67 -20.86 -16.02
CA PRO A 180 -4.80 -20.88 -16.95
C PRO A 180 -6.22 -20.92 -16.32
N THR A 181 -6.35 -21.07 -15.00
CA THR A 181 -7.63 -21.09 -14.26
C THR A 181 -7.86 -19.86 -13.38
N THR A 182 -6.91 -18.94 -13.34
CA THR A 182 -7.02 -17.67 -12.61
C THR A 182 -7.34 -16.52 -13.55
N VAL A 183 -7.79 -15.40 -12.98
CA VAL A 183 -7.97 -14.11 -13.69
C VAL A 183 -7.14 -13.03 -13.00
N GLU A 184 -6.66 -12.06 -13.77
CA GLU A 184 -5.97 -10.86 -13.27
C GLU A 184 -6.96 -9.70 -13.12
N VAL A 185 -6.96 -9.05 -11.95
CA VAL A 185 -7.92 -7.99 -11.62
C VAL A 185 -7.18 -6.75 -11.13
N ASP A 186 -7.33 -5.63 -11.84
CA ASP A 186 -6.99 -4.31 -11.31
C ASP A 186 -8.01 -3.96 -10.22
N TYR A 187 -7.62 -4.12 -8.96
CA TYR A 187 -8.51 -3.89 -7.81
C TYR A 187 -8.23 -2.54 -7.16
N LEU A 188 -9.11 -1.58 -7.39
CA LEU A 188 -8.88 -0.15 -7.16
C LEU A 188 -9.86 0.43 -6.15
N PHE A 189 -9.43 1.51 -5.49
CA PHE A 189 -10.29 2.38 -4.71
C PHE A 189 -10.21 3.80 -5.26
N ASP A 190 -11.35 4.47 -5.38
CA ASP A 190 -11.44 5.85 -5.86
C ASP A 190 -12.23 6.74 -4.88
N PHE A 191 -11.68 7.92 -4.63
CA PHE A 191 -12.22 8.92 -3.71
C PHE A 191 -12.42 10.29 -4.37
N THR A 192 -12.48 10.35 -5.70
CA THR A 192 -12.59 11.58 -6.49
C THR A 192 -13.81 12.40 -6.07
N GLU A 193 -14.96 11.75 -5.91
CA GLU A 193 -16.18 12.39 -5.42
C GLU A 193 -16.09 12.86 -3.96
N LEU A 194 -15.33 12.14 -3.13
CA LEU A 194 -15.06 12.55 -1.76
C LEU A 194 -14.13 13.77 -1.70
N GLY A 195 -13.32 14.03 -2.74
CA GLY A 195 -12.94 15.41 -3.02
C GLY A 195 -11.72 15.70 -3.88
N GLU A 196 -11.98 16.50 -4.92
CA GLU A 196 -11.40 17.85 -5.00
C GLU A 196 -12.33 18.96 -4.45
N ASP A 197 -13.63 18.69 -4.23
CA ASP A 197 -14.67 19.72 -4.07
C ASP A 197 -15.17 19.97 -2.63
N ILE A 198 -14.40 19.62 -1.60
CA ILE A 198 -14.72 19.90 -0.18
C ILE A 198 -14.72 21.42 0.12
N TYR A 199 -14.37 22.28 -0.86
CA TYR A 199 -14.49 23.74 -0.83
C TYR A 199 -15.51 24.32 -1.83
N ASN A 200 -16.31 23.49 -2.51
CA ASN A 200 -17.30 23.98 -3.46
C ASN A 200 -18.51 24.58 -2.72
N GLU A 201 -18.61 25.91 -2.79
CA GLU A 201 -19.73 26.73 -2.30
C GLU A 201 -21.09 26.36 -2.92
N ASN A 202 -21.13 25.50 -3.95
CA ASN A 202 -22.36 24.93 -4.50
C ASN A 202 -22.79 23.59 -3.84
N PHE A 203 -21.95 22.97 -3.00
CA PHE A 203 -22.27 21.74 -2.24
C PHE A 203 -22.01 21.95 -0.73
N PRO A 204 -22.98 22.55 0.00
CA PRO A 204 -22.77 23.13 1.33
C PRO A 204 -22.70 22.12 2.50
N TYR A 205 -22.44 20.82 2.27
CA TYR A 205 -22.56 19.80 3.33
C TYR A 205 -21.31 19.63 4.21
N TYR A 206 -20.23 20.36 3.95
CA TYR A 206 -18.88 20.06 4.46
C TYR A 206 -18.33 21.02 5.53
N GLU A 207 -19.18 21.58 6.40
CA GLU A 207 -18.66 22.29 7.59
C GLU A 207 -18.31 21.29 8.71
N GLY A 208 -17.07 20.76 8.71
CA GLY A 208 -16.42 20.28 9.95
C GLY A 208 -15.57 19.00 9.85
N ASN A 209 -15.96 18.01 9.05
CA ASN A 209 -15.37 16.65 9.10
C ASN A 209 -14.48 16.27 7.91
N GLY A 210 -14.34 17.12 6.90
CA GLY A 210 -13.59 16.83 5.67
C GLY A 210 -12.16 16.29 5.88
N PRO A 211 -11.34 16.86 6.79
CA PRO A 211 -10.01 16.33 7.07
C PRO A 211 -9.99 14.91 7.62
N GLU A 212 -10.96 14.54 8.45
CA GLU A 212 -11.05 13.18 9.03
C GLU A 212 -11.44 12.15 7.97
N LEU A 213 -12.42 12.49 7.12
CA LEU A 213 -12.86 11.61 6.04
C LEU A 213 -11.75 11.38 5.01
N ARG A 214 -11.01 12.44 4.68
CA ARG A 214 -9.84 12.35 3.81
C ARG A 214 -8.77 11.43 4.42
N ALA A 215 -8.48 11.57 5.72
CA ALA A 215 -7.50 10.71 6.38
C ALA A 215 -7.90 9.23 6.34
N LYS A 216 -9.19 8.90 6.50
CA LYS A 216 -9.70 7.52 6.36
C LYS A 216 -9.55 7.00 4.93
N ALA A 217 -9.89 7.83 3.93
CA ALA A 217 -9.70 7.51 2.52
C ALA A 217 -8.22 7.28 2.16
N ASP A 218 -7.32 8.11 2.65
CA ASP A 218 -5.87 7.96 2.45
C ASP A 218 -5.33 6.66 3.08
N GLN A 219 -5.85 6.28 4.25
CA GLN A 219 -5.50 5.01 4.90
C GLN A 219 -5.98 3.82 4.08
N ILE A 220 -7.20 3.88 3.52
CA ILE A 220 -7.71 2.86 2.61
C ILE A 220 -6.83 2.79 1.35
N GLN A 221 -6.47 3.93 0.78
CA GLN A 221 -5.59 4.01 -0.39
C GLN A 221 -4.22 3.38 -0.10
N THR A 222 -3.63 3.71 1.06
CA THR A 222 -2.37 3.11 1.50
C THR A 222 -2.51 1.60 1.65
N ALA A 223 -3.55 1.13 2.34
CA ALA A 223 -3.80 -0.28 2.56
C ALA A 223 -4.01 -1.04 1.25
N ILE A 224 -4.76 -0.50 0.27
CA ILE A 224 -4.97 -1.19 -1.00
C ILE A 224 -3.68 -1.23 -1.83
N ASN A 225 -2.88 -0.17 -1.85
CA ASN A 225 -1.59 -0.20 -2.54
C ASN A 225 -0.61 -1.15 -1.85
N GLU A 226 -0.72 -1.26 -0.52
CA GLU A 226 -0.10 -2.30 0.29
C GLU A 226 -0.83 -3.65 0.26
N TYR A 227 -1.88 -3.85 -0.54
CA TYR A 227 -2.48 -5.16 -0.77
C TYR A 227 -2.23 -5.63 -2.22
N THR A 228 -2.26 -4.72 -3.20
CA THR A 228 -2.10 -5.02 -4.64
C THR A 228 -0.71 -4.72 -5.19
N GLY A 229 0.03 -3.83 -4.52
CA GLY A 229 1.35 -3.42 -4.99
C GLY A 229 1.31 -2.53 -6.21
N GLY A 230 0.16 -1.91 -6.48
CA GLY A 230 -0.08 -1.16 -7.71
C GLY A 230 -0.18 -2.06 -8.95
N GLU A 231 -0.34 -3.37 -8.77
CA GLU A 231 -0.41 -4.36 -9.84
C GLU A 231 -1.73 -5.13 -9.75
N PRO A 232 -2.19 -5.75 -10.86
CA PRO A 232 -3.33 -6.64 -10.82
C PRO A 232 -3.12 -7.76 -9.79
N ILE A 233 -4.16 -8.06 -9.01
CA ILE A 233 -4.18 -9.25 -8.15
C ILE A 233 -4.60 -10.47 -8.96
N THR A 234 -4.21 -11.66 -8.50
CA THR A 234 -4.56 -12.93 -9.14
C THR A 234 -5.58 -13.65 -8.30
N VAL A 235 -6.77 -13.90 -8.84
CA VAL A 235 -7.82 -14.64 -8.14
C VAL A 235 -8.30 -15.84 -8.95
N ALA A 236 -8.92 -16.81 -8.29
CA ALA A 236 -9.54 -17.93 -9.00
C ALA A 236 -10.69 -17.43 -9.89
N SER A 237 -10.82 -17.98 -11.10
CA SER A 237 -12.01 -17.71 -11.91
C SER A 237 -13.28 -18.13 -11.14
N GLY A 238 -14.22 -17.21 -11.01
CA GLY A 238 -15.45 -17.38 -10.25
C GLY A 238 -15.45 -16.68 -8.88
N THR A 239 -14.30 -16.20 -8.39
CA THR A 239 -14.23 -15.31 -7.22
C THR A 239 -15.13 -14.10 -7.43
N THR A 240 -15.91 -13.73 -6.43
CA THR A 240 -16.80 -12.57 -6.52
C THR A 240 -16.10 -11.29 -6.12
N VAL A 241 -16.65 -10.14 -6.54
CA VAL A 241 -16.13 -8.82 -6.13
C VAL A 241 -16.13 -8.66 -4.61
N MET A 242 -17.14 -9.21 -3.92
CA MET A 242 -17.21 -9.16 -2.46
C MET A 242 -16.19 -10.10 -1.79
N ASP A 243 -15.88 -11.26 -2.37
CA ASP A 243 -14.85 -12.16 -1.81
C ASP A 243 -13.49 -11.44 -1.72
N ILE A 244 -13.13 -10.67 -2.76
CA ILE A 244 -11.90 -9.87 -2.76
C ILE A 244 -11.96 -8.78 -1.69
N LEU A 245 -13.11 -8.11 -1.53
CA LEU A 245 -13.27 -7.09 -0.49
C LEU A 245 -13.09 -7.68 0.91
N LEU A 246 -13.65 -8.86 1.17
CA LEU A 246 -13.52 -9.54 2.46
C LEU A 246 -12.06 -9.91 2.75
N ASP A 247 -11.38 -10.55 1.79
CA ASP A 247 -9.95 -10.90 1.91
C ASP A 247 -9.08 -9.65 2.16
N PHE A 248 -9.30 -8.57 1.40
CA PHE A 248 -8.63 -7.29 1.61
C PHE A 248 -8.87 -6.74 3.02
N THR A 249 -10.11 -6.80 3.51
CA THR A 249 -10.43 -6.27 4.84
C THR A 249 -9.87 -7.10 5.98
N ASP A 250 -9.85 -8.44 5.87
CA ASP A 250 -9.23 -9.30 6.87
C ASP A 250 -7.71 -9.04 6.92
N TRP A 251 -7.08 -8.94 5.74
CA TRP A 251 -5.67 -8.58 5.61
C TRP A 251 -5.37 -7.22 6.24
N ALA A 252 -6.19 -6.20 5.95
CA ALA A 252 -5.99 -4.83 6.46
C ALA A 252 -6.24 -4.71 7.97
N ASN A 253 -7.12 -5.55 8.55
CA ASN A 253 -7.38 -5.60 10.00
C ASN A 253 -6.35 -6.44 10.79
N GLY A 254 -5.22 -6.80 10.17
CA GLY A 254 -4.11 -7.45 10.85
C GLY A 254 -3.98 -8.96 10.65
N ASP A 255 -4.80 -9.57 9.79
CA ASP A 255 -4.62 -10.99 9.42
C ASP A 255 -3.51 -11.20 8.36
N ASN A 256 -2.67 -10.19 8.15
CA ASN A 256 -1.46 -10.28 7.34
C ASN A 256 -0.27 -10.87 8.13
N PRO A 257 0.77 -11.41 7.46
CA PRO A 257 1.89 -12.08 8.15
C PRO A 257 2.73 -11.19 9.06
N LEU A 258 2.60 -9.86 9.00
CA LEU A 258 3.28 -8.92 9.89
C LEU A 258 2.39 -8.50 11.07
N SER A 259 1.13 -8.93 11.11
CA SER A 259 0.13 -8.51 12.10
C SER A 259 0.00 -6.99 12.21
N ILE A 260 0.11 -6.29 11.07
CA ILE A 260 -0.05 -4.85 11.00
C ILE A 260 -1.53 -4.53 10.82
N ASP A 261 -2.10 -3.75 11.73
CA ASP A 261 -3.45 -3.21 11.57
C ASP A 261 -3.39 -1.89 10.79
N TYR A 262 -3.84 -1.91 9.55
CA TYR A 262 -3.99 -0.74 8.69
C TYR A 262 -5.31 0.00 8.93
N PHE A 263 -6.30 -0.68 9.50
CA PHE A 263 -7.67 -0.18 9.70
C PHE A 263 -7.97 0.01 11.20
N PRO A 264 -7.50 1.12 11.80
CA PRO A 264 -7.73 1.40 13.23
C PRO A 264 -9.20 1.68 13.56
N TYR A 265 -10.08 1.80 12.55
CA TYR A 265 -11.50 2.04 12.70
C TYR A 265 -12.33 0.87 12.16
N PRO A 266 -13.54 0.63 12.71
CA PRO A 266 -14.36 -0.51 12.32
C PRO A 266 -14.69 -0.54 10.82
N THR A 267 -14.63 -1.74 10.25
CA THR A 267 -15.17 -2.06 8.93
C THR A 267 -16.47 -2.86 9.12
N SER A 268 -17.46 -2.59 8.27
CA SER A 268 -18.76 -3.27 8.27
C SER A 268 -19.12 -3.69 6.85
N ASN A 269 -18.87 -4.97 6.56
CA ASN A 269 -19.13 -5.62 5.28
C ASN A 269 -19.87 -6.96 5.51
N SER A 270 -21.19 -6.97 5.35
CA SER A 270 -22.03 -8.14 5.72
C SER A 270 -21.93 -9.33 4.74
N GLY A 271 -20.83 -9.45 3.98
CA GLY A 271 -20.65 -10.41 2.90
C GLY A 271 -21.55 -10.17 1.67
N THR A 272 -22.36 -9.11 1.70
CA THR A 272 -23.22 -8.70 0.57
C THR A 272 -23.26 -7.19 0.37
N TYR A 273 -22.98 -6.42 1.42
CA TYR A 273 -23.04 -4.97 1.42
C TYR A 273 -21.89 -4.39 2.23
N LEU A 274 -21.24 -3.35 1.69
CA LEU A 274 -20.22 -2.56 2.38
C LEU A 274 -20.87 -1.29 2.92
N SER A 275 -21.10 -1.22 4.24
CA SER A 275 -21.68 -0.04 4.89
C SER A 275 -20.62 0.88 5.48
N SER A 276 -19.43 0.38 5.78
CA SER A 276 -18.29 1.19 6.22
C SER A 276 -16.97 0.46 5.98
N LEU A 277 -15.94 1.18 5.55
CA LEU A 277 -14.58 0.68 5.39
C LEU A 277 -13.64 1.59 6.18
N ASN A 278 -12.86 1.04 7.11
CA ASN A 278 -11.98 1.81 7.99
C ASN A 278 -12.68 3.06 8.59
N GLY A 279 -13.91 2.89 9.07
CA GLY A 279 -14.71 3.96 9.66
C GLY A 279 -15.18 5.06 8.70
N LEU A 280 -14.97 4.92 7.39
CA LEU A 280 -15.62 5.74 6.35
C LEU A 280 -16.93 5.06 6.00
N GLY A 281 -18.01 5.52 6.63
CA GLY A 281 -19.34 4.93 6.56
C GLY A 281 -20.20 5.51 5.46
N GLU A 282 -21.30 4.83 5.14
CA GLU A 282 -22.44 5.45 4.48
C GLU A 282 -22.87 6.72 5.22
N PHE A 283 -23.31 7.72 4.47
CA PHE A 283 -23.75 9.02 4.96
C PHE A 283 -22.68 9.99 5.49
N ASP A 284 -21.42 9.57 5.61
CA ASP A 284 -20.33 10.47 6.04
C ASP A 284 -20.10 11.62 5.04
N GLY A 285 -20.31 11.39 3.74
CA GLY A 285 -20.30 12.42 2.68
C GLY A 285 -21.64 13.12 2.46
N GLY A 286 -22.65 12.90 3.31
CA GLY A 286 -24.00 13.43 3.17
C GLY A 286 -25.08 12.36 2.96
N ALA A 287 -26.36 12.73 3.02
CA ALA A 287 -27.47 11.78 3.09
C ALA A 287 -27.63 10.81 1.89
N LEU A 288 -26.96 11.08 0.76
CA LEU A 288 -26.97 10.25 -0.46
C LEU A 288 -25.61 9.59 -0.73
N SER A 289 -24.68 9.69 0.22
CA SER A 289 -23.32 9.16 0.07
C SER A 289 -23.18 7.72 0.53
N GLY A 290 -22.22 7.01 -0.06
CA GLY A 290 -21.91 5.64 0.33
C GLY A 290 -20.94 4.95 -0.63
N TRP A 291 -20.73 3.66 -0.37
CA TRP A 291 -19.85 2.82 -1.17
C TRP A 291 -20.58 2.20 -2.36
N MET A 292 -19.97 2.32 -3.53
CA MET A 292 -20.39 1.69 -4.78
C MET A 292 -19.19 1.00 -5.43
N TYR A 293 -19.45 0.20 -6.46
CA TYR A 293 -18.38 -0.37 -7.28
C TYR A 293 -18.75 -0.36 -8.76
N THR A 294 -17.72 -0.35 -9.61
CA THR A 294 -17.84 -0.47 -11.06
C THR A 294 -16.79 -1.44 -11.61
N ASP A 295 -17.02 -2.00 -12.80
CA ASP A 295 -16.15 -2.97 -13.48
C ASP A 295 -15.22 -2.32 -14.53
N ILE A 296 -15.00 -1.02 -14.37
CA ILE A 296 -14.09 -0.20 -15.16
C ILE A 296 -13.28 0.72 -14.23
N PRO A 297 -12.21 1.37 -14.71
CA PRO A 297 -11.63 2.50 -14.00
C PRO A 297 -12.70 3.57 -13.72
N TYR A 298 -12.70 4.10 -12.51
CA TYR A 298 -13.70 5.10 -12.11
C TYR A 298 -13.63 6.36 -13.00
N THR A 299 -14.81 6.90 -13.30
CA THR A 299 -15.00 8.24 -13.87
C THR A 299 -16.29 8.81 -13.28
N LEU A 300 -16.45 10.13 -13.24
CA LEU A 300 -17.67 10.77 -12.73
C LEU A 300 -18.96 10.29 -13.42
N ASP A 301 -18.85 9.86 -14.68
CA ASP A 301 -19.99 9.38 -15.49
C ASP A 301 -20.05 7.84 -15.56
N CYS A 302 -19.31 7.09 -14.73
CA CYS A 302 -19.35 5.63 -14.77
C CYS A 302 -20.70 5.11 -14.28
N SER A 303 -21.22 4.09 -14.95
CA SER A 303 -22.35 3.30 -14.47
C SER A 303 -21.87 2.17 -13.57
N VAL A 304 -22.68 1.79 -12.58
CA VAL A 304 -22.45 0.57 -11.81
C VAL A 304 -23.11 -0.65 -12.46
N PRO A 305 -22.54 -1.86 -12.27
CA PRO A 305 -23.21 -3.09 -12.65
C PRO A 305 -24.59 -3.24 -11.98
N TRP A 306 -25.55 -3.79 -12.72
CA TRP A 306 -26.88 -4.16 -12.19
C TRP A 306 -26.87 -5.48 -11.41
N VAL A 307 -25.72 -5.82 -10.82
CA VAL A 307 -25.46 -7.06 -10.08
C VAL A 307 -24.79 -6.63 -8.77
N GLY A 308 -25.14 -7.27 -7.65
CA GLY A 308 -24.47 -7.00 -6.39
C GLY A 308 -23.05 -7.57 -6.37
N ALA A 309 -22.13 -6.95 -5.62
CA ALA A 309 -20.73 -7.39 -5.55
C ALA A 309 -20.56 -8.86 -5.12
N ALA A 310 -21.49 -9.40 -4.31
CA ALA A 310 -21.48 -10.80 -3.88
C ALA A 310 -21.98 -11.79 -4.95
N ASP A 311 -22.63 -11.31 -6.01
CA ASP A 311 -23.13 -12.12 -7.12
C ASP A 311 -22.31 -11.89 -8.42
N TYR A 312 -21.49 -10.84 -8.46
CA TYR A 312 -20.64 -10.53 -9.61
C TYR A 312 -19.38 -11.41 -9.58
N ALA A 313 -19.43 -12.54 -10.28
CA ALA A 313 -18.32 -13.49 -10.41
C ALA A 313 -17.35 -13.09 -11.53
N LEU A 314 -16.06 -13.08 -11.20
CA LEU A 314 -14.97 -12.69 -12.11
C LEU A 314 -14.55 -13.89 -12.96
N THR A 315 -14.74 -13.82 -14.27
CA THR A 315 -14.48 -14.95 -15.20
C THR A 315 -13.54 -14.60 -16.35
N ALA A 316 -13.09 -13.35 -16.38
CA ALA A 316 -12.08 -12.85 -17.30
C ALA A 316 -11.28 -11.76 -16.58
N ASP A 317 -10.08 -11.48 -17.08
CA ASP A 317 -9.27 -10.37 -16.61
C ASP A 317 -10.04 -9.04 -16.75
N GLY A 318 -9.82 -8.11 -15.82
CA GLY A 318 -10.54 -6.84 -15.84
C GLY A 318 -10.19 -5.91 -14.69
N THR A 319 -11.04 -4.90 -14.50
CA THR A 319 -10.89 -3.90 -13.45
C THR A 319 -12.09 -3.96 -12.54
N ILE A 320 -11.87 -3.77 -11.24
CA ILE A 320 -12.92 -3.49 -10.26
C ILE A 320 -12.49 -2.26 -9.49
N THR A 321 -13.33 -1.23 -9.51
CA THR A 321 -13.11 -0.01 -8.72
C THR A 321 -14.21 0.13 -7.69
N TRP A 322 -13.86 0.04 -6.41
CA TRP A 322 -14.71 0.53 -5.33
C TRP A 322 -14.57 2.04 -5.25
N PHE A 323 -15.67 2.76 -5.14
CA PHE A 323 -15.62 4.22 -5.03
C PHE A 323 -16.61 4.72 -3.99
N TYR A 324 -16.25 5.85 -3.37
CA TYR A 324 -17.11 6.54 -2.43
C TYR A 324 -17.85 7.68 -3.15
N THR A 325 -19.15 7.51 -3.38
CA THR A 325 -20.00 8.52 -4.01
C THR A 325 -20.59 9.47 -2.99
N THR A 326 -20.86 10.70 -3.39
CA THR A 326 -21.60 11.69 -2.58
C THR A 326 -23.09 11.74 -2.92
N ASP A 327 -23.46 11.22 -4.09
CA ASP A 327 -24.84 11.07 -4.55
C ASP A 327 -24.97 9.85 -5.48
N TYR A 328 -25.44 8.73 -4.91
CA TYR A 328 -25.58 7.49 -5.66
C TYR A 328 -26.50 7.58 -6.88
N PHE A 329 -27.38 8.59 -6.98
CA PHE A 329 -28.26 8.75 -8.15
C PHE A 329 -27.48 9.09 -9.43
N ASN A 330 -26.22 9.50 -9.33
CA ASN A 330 -25.38 9.81 -10.49
C ASN A 330 -24.94 8.57 -11.28
N HIS A 331 -25.06 7.37 -10.70
CA HIS A 331 -24.46 6.15 -11.27
C HIS A 331 -25.48 5.07 -11.68
N PHE A 332 -26.79 5.40 -11.65
CA PHE A 332 -27.90 4.52 -12.02
C PHE A 332 -28.62 4.96 -13.31
#